data_AF-A0A4P2VWK4-F1
#
_entry.id   AF-A0A4P2VWK4-F1
#
_cell.length_a   1.000
_cell.length_b   1.000
_cell.length_c   1.000
_cell.angle_alpha   90.00
_cell.angle_beta   90.00
_cell.angle_gamma   90.00
#
_symmetry.space_group_name_H-M   'P 1'
#
loop_
_entity.id
_entity.type
_entity.pdbx_description
1 polymer ?
#
loop_
_entity_poly.entity_id
_entity_poly.type
_entity_poly.pdbx_seq_one_letter_code
_entity_poly.pdbx_strand_id
1 'polypeptide(L)' 'MEFESFILKNKLQEKVIYIDHHECHAIGAFICSSFQKSLVITCDGRGDFQSFTVSLFTNSGFEVLQRETSIDSLGYFYS' A
#
# COMPACT_ATOMS: atom_id res chain seq x y z
N MET A 1 14.35 -5.91 14.87
CA MET A 1 14.34 -6.54 13.53
C MET A 1 15.65 -6.22 12.84
N GLU A 2 16.17 -7.13 12.02
CA GLU A 2 17.47 -7.02 11.35
C GLU A 2 17.63 -5.75 10.50
N PHE A 3 16.56 -5.34 9.80
CA PHE A 3 16.56 -4.13 8.97
C PHE A 3 16.73 -2.84 9.78
N GLU A 4 16.01 -2.69 10.90
CA GLU A 4 16.20 -1.56 11.81
C GLU A 4 17.63 -1.49 12.35
N SER A 5 18.20 -2.64 12.74
CA SER A 5 19.59 -2.72 13.17
C SER A 5 20.55 -2.29 12.07
N PHE A 6 20.27 -2.65 10.81
CA PHE A 6 21.04 -2.20 9.65
C PHE A 6 20.96 -0.68 9.44
N ILE A 7 19.77 -0.09 9.55
CA ILE A 7 19.57 1.36 9.42
C ILE A 7 20.37 2.11 10.48
N LEU A 8 20.24 1.70 11.75
CA LEU A 8 20.94 2.32 12.88
C LEU A 8 22.46 2.18 12.74
N LYS A 9 22.95 0.99 12.40
CA LYS A 9 24.39 0.72 12.22
C LYS A 9 25.01 1.59 11.14
N ASN A 10 24.27 1.88 10.07
CA ASN A 10 24.75 2.64 8.91
C ASN A 10 24.35 4.13 8.92
N LYS A 11 23.70 4.62 9.99
CA LYS A 11 23.23 6.02 10.10
C LYS A 11 22.32 6.45 8.94
N LEU A 12 21.35 5.62 8.59
CA LEU A 12 20.44 5.83 7.46
C LEU A 12 19.04 6.32 7.86
N GLN A 13 18.82 6.70 9.12
CA GLN A 13 17.50 7.04 9.66
C GLN A 13 16.81 8.16 8.87
N GLU A 14 17.57 9.15 8.40
CA GLU A 14 17.04 10.28 7.61
C GLU A 14 16.83 9.94 6.12
N LYS A 15 17.26 8.76 5.68
CA LYS A 15 17.19 8.31 4.29
C LYS A 15 16.17 7.20 4.05
N VAL A 16 15.53 6.71 5.11
CA VAL A 16 14.55 5.63 5.04
C VAL A 16 13.19 6.16 5.43
N ILE A 17 12.20 5.84 4.60
CA ILE A 17 10.79 6.10 4.85
C ILE A 17 10.04 4.79 4.70
N TYR A 18 9.14 4.52 5.63
CA TYR A 18 8.19 3.42 5.53
C TYR A 18 6.90 3.94 4.93
N ILE A 19 6.40 3.23 3.92
CA ILE A 19 5.17 3.56 3.22
C ILE A 19 4.30 2.31 3.24
N ASP A 20 2.99 2.49 3.41
CA ASP A 20 2.00 1.41 3.38
C ASP A 20 2.04 0.67 2.03
N HIS A 21 2.06 -0.65 2.07
CA HIS A 21 2.19 -1.54 0.91
C HIS A 21 1.03 -1.36 -0.08
N HIS A 22 -0.21 -1.32 0.41
CA HIS A 22 -1.40 -1.14 -0.43
C HIS A 22 -1.47 0.29 -0.99
N GLU A 23 -0.99 1.29 -0.25
CA GLU A 23 -0.84 2.66 -0.73
C GLU A 23 0.17 2.74 -1.88
N CYS A 24 1.31 2.05 -1.79
CA CYS A 24 2.30 2.01 -2.87
C CYS A 24 1.69 1.47 -4.18
N HIS A 25 0.93 0.37 -4.09
CA HIS A 25 0.19 -0.20 -5.22
C HIS A 25 -0.85 0.78 -5.77
N ALA A 26 -1.63 1.42 -4.90
CA ALA A 26 -2.69 2.34 -5.28
C ALA A 26 -2.15 3.61 -5.96
N ILE A 27 -1.10 4.23 -5.40
CA ILE A 27 -0.43 5.40 -5.99
C ILE A 27 0.10 5.05 -7.37
N GLY A 28 0.82 3.93 -7.50
CA GLY A 28 1.38 3.49 -8.77
C GLY A 28 0.30 3.34 -9.86
N ALA A 29 -0.86 2.78 -9.50
CA ALA A 29 -1.99 2.67 -10.42
C ALA A 29 -2.59 4.04 -10.77
N PHE A 30 -2.86 4.89 -9.78
CA PHE A 30 -3.49 6.19 -9.97
C PHE A 30 -2.65 7.11 -10.87
N ILE A 31 -1.36 7.29 -10.59
CA ILE A 31 -0.48 8.19 -11.34
C ILE A 31 -0.31 7.77 -12.80
N CYS A 32 -0.46 6.47 -13.10
CA CYS A 32 -0.36 5.93 -14.45
C CYS A 32 -1.70 5.98 -15.22
N SER A 33 -2.83 6.27 -14.56
CA SER A 33 -4.17 6.07 -15.12
C SER A 33 -4.71 7.20 -16.01
N SER A 34 -4.03 8.36 -16.07
CA SER A 34 -4.51 9.62 -16.68
C SER A 34 -5.74 10.28 -16.03
N PHE A 35 -6.35 9.66 -15.02
CA PHE A 35 -7.49 10.22 -14.32
C PHE A 35 -7.09 11.26 -13.26
N GLN A 36 -7.94 12.27 -13.06
CA GLN A 36 -7.76 13.29 -12.01
C GLN A 36 -8.49 12.95 -10.70
N LYS A 37 -9.43 11.99 -10.76
CA LYS A 37 -10.17 11.45 -9.64
C LYS A 37 -10.56 10.01 -9.95
N SER A 38 -10.24 9.08 -9.05
CA SER A 38 -10.49 7.65 -9.28
C SER A 38 -10.79 6.91 -8.00
N LEU A 39 -11.68 5.92 -8.10
CA LEU A 39 -11.72 4.84 -7.14
C LEU A 39 -10.58 3.87 -7.49
N VAL A 40 -9.66 3.65 -6.57
CA VAL A 40 -8.51 2.77 -6.73
C VAL A 40 -8.67 1.58 -5.81
N ILE A 41 -8.53 0.39 -6.39
CA ILE A 41 -8.69 -0.88 -5.70
C ILE A 41 -7.36 -1.63 -5.77
N THR A 42 -6.86 -2.07 -4.63
CA THR A 42 -5.76 -3.03 -4.54
C THR A 42 -6.30 -4.34 -3.98
N CYS A 43 -5.88 -5.46 -4.58
CA CYS A 43 -6.32 -6.80 -4.22
C CYS A 43 -5.16 -7.76 -4.49
N ASP A 44 -4.50 -8.22 -3.44
CA ASP A 44 -3.36 -9.13 -3.49
C ASP A 44 -3.46 -10.22 -2.42
N GLY A 45 -2.42 -11.04 -2.29
CA GLY A 45 -2.39 -12.09 -1.26
C GLY A 45 -2.32 -11.49 0.15
N ARG A 46 -1.32 -10.62 0.38
CA ARG A 46 -1.10 -9.94 1.65
C ARG A 46 -0.10 -8.77 1.52
N GLY A 47 -0.39 -7.69 2.24
CA GLY A 47 0.58 -6.66 2.64
C GLY A 47 0.09 -5.91 3.89
N ASP A 48 0.96 -5.63 4.87
CA ASP A 48 0.61 -4.90 6.11
C ASP A 48 -0.68 -5.39 6.82
N PHE A 49 -0.85 -6.72 6.90
CA PHE A 49 -2.04 -7.41 7.46
C PHE A 49 -3.34 -7.25 6.67
N GLN A 50 -3.25 -6.72 5.46
CA GLN A 50 -4.37 -6.50 4.55
C GLN A 50 -4.23 -7.37 3.31
N SER A 51 -5.32 -7.49 2.56
CA SER A 51 -5.35 -8.17 1.25
C SER A 51 -6.18 -7.41 0.22
N PHE A 52 -7.06 -6.50 0.69
CA PHE A 52 -7.91 -5.71 -0.16
C PHE A 52 -8.02 -4.28 0.39
N THR A 53 -7.97 -3.28 -0.49
CA THR A 53 -8.21 -1.88 -0.12
C THR A 53 -8.97 -1.16 -1.21
N VAL A 54 -9.99 -0.39 -0.83
CA VAL A 54 -10.69 0.56 -1.70
C VAL A 54 -10.39 1.96 -1.22
N SER A 55 -10.01 2.83 -2.15
CA SER A 55 -9.59 4.19 -1.85
C SER A 55 -10.06 5.17 -2.91
N LEU A 56 -10.36 6.40 -2.52
CA LEU A 56 -10.69 7.48 -3.42
C LEU A 56 -9.47 8.40 -3.56
N PHE A 57 -8.90 8.46 -4.76
CA PHE A 57 -7.74 9.28 -5.09
C PHE A 57 -8.16 10.54 -5.87
N THR A 58 -7.49 11.65 -5.59
CA THR A 58 -7.53 12.91 -6.34
C THR A 58 -6.11 13.48 -6.48
N ASN A 59 -5.95 14.53 -7.28
CA ASN A 59 -4.68 15.26 -7.37
C ASN A 59 -4.21 15.92 -6.05
N SER A 60 -5.08 16.01 -5.04
CA SER A 60 -4.77 16.64 -3.74
C SER A 60 -4.50 15.64 -2.61
N GLY A 61 -4.62 14.33 -2.87
CA GLY A 61 -4.46 13.28 -1.87
C GLY A 61 -5.43 12.13 -2.07
N PHE A 62 -5.59 11.32 -1.04
CA PHE A 62 -6.50 10.17 -1.07
C PHE A 62 -7.17 9.92 0.28
N GLU A 63 -8.26 9.17 0.23
CA GLU A 63 -9.00 8.66 1.38
C GLU A 63 -9.20 7.16 1.23
N VAL A 64 -8.97 6.40 2.31
CA VAL A 64 -9.30 4.98 2.35
C VAL A 64 -10.76 4.82 2.71
N LEU A 65 -11.52 4.12 1.86
CA LEU A 65 -12.93 3.85 2.07
C LEU A 65 -13.17 2.49 2.71
N GLN A 66 -12.33 1.49 2.39
CA GLN A 66 -12.44 0.12 2.91
C GLN A 66 -11.09 -0.57 2.94
N ARG A 67 -10.85 -1.43 3.94
CA ARG A 67 -9.73 -2.38 3.98
C ARG A 67 -10.25 -3.73 4.47
N GLU A 68 -9.77 -4.82 3.87
CA GLU A 68 -9.97 -6.18 4.39
C GLU A 68 -8.64 -6.78 4.82
N THR A 69 -8.70 -7.61 5.86
CA THR A 69 -7.52 -8.25 6.40
C THR A 69 -7.04 -9.39 5.50
N SER A 70 -5.83 -9.88 5.73
CA SER A 70 -5.34 -11.06 5.00
C SER A 70 -6.09 -12.36 5.33
N ILE A 71 -6.98 -12.38 6.32
CA ILE A 71 -7.85 -13.53 6.62
C ILE A 71 -8.85 -13.75 5.49
N ASP A 72 -9.39 -12.66 4.94
CA ASP A 72 -10.41 -12.67 3.89
C ASP A 72 -9.80 -12.52 2.48
N SER A 73 -8.54 -12.93 2.32
CA SER A 73 -7.76 -12.73 1.10
C SER A 73 -8.26 -13.55 -0.08
N LEU A 74 -8.79 -12.87 -1.10
CA LEU A 74 -9.06 -13.48 -2.40
C LEU A 74 -7.76 -13.94 -3.08
N GLY A 75 -6.65 -13.24 -2.87
CA GLY A 75 -5.35 -13.65 -3.38
C GLY A 75 -4.94 -15.02 -2.86
N TYR A 76 -5.09 -15.27 -1.55
CA TYR A 76 -4.83 -16.59 -0.98
C TYR A 76 -5.84 -17.65 -1.41
N PHE A 77 -7.11 -17.30 -1.61
CA PHE A 77 -8.11 -18.25 -2.10
C PHE A 77 -7.78 -18.81 -3.50
N TYR A 78 -7.15 -18.01 -4.36
CA TYR A 78 -6.78 -18.40 -5.73
C TYR A 78 -5.31 -18.87 -5.89
N SER A 79 -4.59 -19.10 -4.79
CA SER A 79 -3.17 -19.51 -4.79
C SER A 79 -2.96 -21.03 -4.77
#